data_AF-B7GA79-F1
#
_entry.id   AF-B7GA79-F1
#
_cell.length_a   1.000
_cell.length_b   1.000
_cell.length_c   1.000
_cell.angle_alpha   90.00
_cell.angle_beta   90.00
_cell.angle_gamma   90.00
#
_symmetry.space_group_name_H-M   'P 1'
#
loop_
_entity.id
_entity.type
_entity.pdbx_description
1 polymer ?
#
loop_
_entity_poly.entity_id
_entity_poly.type
_entity_poly.pdbx_seq_one_letter_code
_entity_poly.pdbx_strand_id
1 'polypeptide(L)'
;MKGQSLDRRKARPSSSSLSVPDATTTSTIGSPANGWEHPVDTGSWTNQRLSYTSNAIDRVGSETFEARSSPLWSTLFGWYSRPQSLLPSPAATVTRQSKAHRDVLELVAMEQGIESSGIDIDRVSLEILQKARCNADTDTRNVANTSASENFFGYDDVDLASEESLASSEDNDDTHLLIESPTVEELRKSVLLRRRSRILPEVGDLETYSAQRQMTATQERWNALTMLPSPCFCMFYLLSGAWIRNYEAPYTANSFDDIDLTKCLLPSSSWWHNMPSLPPIPVVCVALGITLHAPFSILYHWRYAHRLSGLARTTHWSRRLDQIMIHVASTALTYASSGSWDFLVANVLFNADCVYRQCMPVVEPRRNQMRITISILAYLIPILHRGLVLCFVKLLCLGMIGFWLFTRYPIGGWSHAVFHLVMGLSPPLVMEVALTLEASQPAMQQAAACMANY
;
A
#
# COMPACT_ATOMS: atom_id res chain seq x y z
N MET A 1 -44.49 -2.99 -48.45
CA MET A 1 -45.15 -2.93 -47.12
C MET A 1 -44.68 -1.66 -46.41
N LYS A 2 -45.61 -0.76 -46.09
CA LYS A 2 -45.35 0.52 -45.40
C LYS A 2 -45.23 0.27 -43.90
N GLY A 3 -44.10 0.62 -43.29
CA GLY A 3 -43.89 0.60 -41.83
C GLY A 3 -43.76 2.04 -41.31
N GLN A 4 -44.74 2.45 -40.51
CA GLN A 4 -44.88 3.80 -39.94
C GLN A 4 -43.98 4.00 -38.72
N SER A 5 -43.37 5.18 -38.62
CA SER A 5 -42.68 5.67 -37.41
C SER A 5 -43.69 6.19 -36.38
N LEU A 6 -43.60 5.75 -35.14
CA LEU A 6 -44.39 6.26 -34.02
C LEU A 6 -43.53 7.19 -33.16
N ASP A 7 -43.88 8.47 -33.24
CA ASP A 7 -43.49 9.56 -32.35
C ASP A 7 -44.08 9.36 -30.94
N ARG A 8 -43.27 9.50 -29.89
CA ARG A 8 -43.74 9.61 -28.49
C ARG A 8 -43.24 10.91 -27.87
N ARG A 9 -44.06 11.96 -27.94
CA ARG A 9 -44.08 13.10 -27.02
C ARG A 9 -45.34 13.02 -26.14
N LYS A 10 -45.16 13.18 -24.81
CA LYS A 10 -46.11 13.64 -23.77
C LYS A 10 -45.46 13.32 -22.41
N ALA A 11 -45.57 14.08 -21.32
CA ALA A 11 -46.16 15.38 -21.01
C ALA A 11 -45.56 15.83 -19.65
N ARG A 12 -45.38 17.15 -19.45
CA ARG A 12 -45.09 17.76 -18.14
C ARG A 12 -46.39 17.92 -17.33
N PRO A 13 -46.40 17.72 -16.01
CA PRO A 13 -47.42 18.29 -15.14
C PRO A 13 -47.01 19.64 -14.55
N SER A 14 -48.05 20.42 -14.30
CA SER A 14 -48.15 21.81 -13.89
C SER A 14 -47.82 22.10 -12.42
N SER A 15 -47.42 23.35 -12.21
CA SER A 15 -47.21 24.09 -10.96
C SER A 15 -48.41 24.14 -10.02
N SER A 16 -48.15 24.02 -8.72
CA SER A 16 -49.05 24.44 -7.64
C SER A 16 -48.45 25.63 -6.88
N SER A 17 -49.23 26.70 -6.82
CA SER A 17 -49.05 27.92 -6.05
C SER A 17 -49.39 27.69 -4.57
N LEU A 18 -48.54 28.12 -3.64
CA LEU A 18 -48.89 28.26 -2.23
C LEU A 18 -48.83 29.73 -1.81
N SER A 19 -49.94 30.15 -1.22
CA SER A 19 -50.31 31.46 -0.72
C SER A 19 -49.63 31.83 0.59
N VAL A 20 -49.20 33.10 0.67
CA VAL A 20 -48.80 33.82 1.90
C VAL A 20 -50.03 34.50 2.51
N PRO A 21 -50.12 34.60 3.85
CA PRO A 21 -50.85 35.70 4.47
C PRO A 21 -49.96 36.55 5.38
N ASP A 22 -50.02 37.86 5.15
CA ASP A 22 -49.68 38.91 6.12
C ASP A 22 -50.84 39.15 7.08
N ALA A 23 -50.56 39.47 8.34
CA ALA A 23 -51.09 40.68 9.01
C ALA A 23 -50.62 40.80 10.47
N THR A 24 -50.09 41.99 10.74
CA THR A 24 -49.81 42.73 11.98
C THR A 24 -50.95 42.81 13.01
N THR A 25 -50.61 42.80 14.31
CA THR A 25 -51.14 43.76 15.30
C THR A 25 -50.27 43.90 16.57
N THR A 26 -50.06 45.16 16.94
CA THR A 26 -49.52 45.73 18.19
C THR A 26 -50.48 45.63 19.38
N SER A 27 -49.97 45.49 20.62
CA SER A 27 -50.38 46.33 21.78
C SER A 27 -49.57 46.06 23.05
N THR A 28 -49.59 47.07 23.91
CA THR A 28 -48.74 47.44 25.05
C THR A 28 -49.23 46.93 26.42
N ILE A 29 -48.33 47.00 27.43
CA ILE A 29 -48.54 47.20 28.89
C ILE A 29 -49.01 46.02 29.77
N GLY A 30 -48.23 45.76 30.82
CA GLY A 30 -48.73 45.23 32.10
C GLY A 30 -47.69 44.48 32.94
N SER A 31 -46.97 45.16 33.83
CA SER A 31 -46.44 44.51 35.05
C SER A 31 -47.57 44.30 36.05
N PRO A 32 -47.53 43.22 36.84
CA PRO A 32 -47.21 43.43 38.25
C PRO A 32 -46.29 42.37 38.86
N ALA A 33 -45.72 42.79 39.99
CA ALA A 33 -44.88 42.05 40.91
C ALA A 33 -45.54 40.78 41.48
N ASN A 34 -44.67 39.88 41.96
CA ASN A 34 -44.80 38.82 43.00
C ASN A 34 -43.85 37.69 42.54
N GLY A 35 -42.64 37.52 43.08
CA GLY A 35 -42.35 37.32 44.50
C GLY A 35 -42.24 35.82 44.75
N TRP A 36 -41.09 35.21 44.46
CA TRP A 36 -40.65 33.92 45.00
C TRP A 36 -39.12 33.89 45.03
N GLU A 37 -38.58 33.94 46.24
CA GLU A 37 -37.20 33.65 46.58
C GLU A 37 -36.94 32.14 46.38
N HIS A 38 -35.89 31.79 45.64
CA HIS A 38 -35.15 30.54 45.84
C HIS A 38 -33.67 30.75 45.53
N PRO A 39 -32.76 30.15 46.31
CA PRO A 39 -31.33 30.39 46.23
C PRO A 39 -30.73 29.77 44.96
N VAL A 40 -29.82 30.51 44.33
CA VAL A 40 -28.94 30.02 43.27
C VAL A 40 -27.88 29.14 43.92
N ASP A 41 -28.11 27.83 43.91
CA ASP A 41 -27.09 26.83 44.18
C ASP A 41 -26.17 26.73 42.95
N THR A 42 -24.96 27.26 43.07
CA THR A 42 -23.86 27.00 42.16
C THR A 42 -23.37 25.56 42.36
N GLY A 43 -24.07 24.62 41.72
CA GLY A 43 -23.73 23.20 41.69
C GLY A 43 -22.57 22.90 40.74
N SER A 44 -21.41 22.69 41.34
CA SER A 44 -20.27 21.88 40.86
C SER A 44 -20.62 20.88 39.76
N TRP A 45 -19.97 21.01 38.59
CA TRP A 45 -19.85 19.95 37.59
C TRP A 45 -18.98 18.81 38.15
N THR A 46 -19.60 17.89 38.89
CA THR A 46 -18.97 16.60 39.19
C THR A 46 -18.94 15.76 37.93
N ASN A 47 -17.73 15.53 37.42
CA ASN A 47 -17.42 14.47 36.46
C ASN A 47 -17.96 13.12 36.98
N GLN A 48 -19.09 12.67 36.44
CA GLN A 48 -19.52 11.28 36.59
C GLN A 48 -18.56 10.39 35.80
N ARG A 49 -17.55 9.92 36.52
CA ARG A 49 -16.63 8.86 36.12
C ARG A 49 -17.45 7.57 35.99
N LEU A 50 -17.88 7.24 34.78
CA LEU A 50 -18.35 5.89 34.45
C LEU A 50 -17.14 4.96 34.49
N SER A 51 -16.88 4.42 35.67
CA SER A 51 -15.95 3.32 35.89
C SER A 51 -16.49 2.08 35.19
N TYR A 52 -16.09 1.86 33.94
CA TYR A 52 -16.16 0.53 33.35
C TYR A 52 -15.10 -0.33 34.04
N THR A 53 -15.57 -1.29 34.84
CA THR A 53 -14.76 -2.35 35.41
C THR A 53 -14.23 -3.25 34.29
N SER A 54 -13.01 -2.96 33.83
CA SER A 54 -12.15 -3.88 33.06
C SER A 54 -11.02 -4.40 33.95
N ASN A 55 -11.38 -4.95 35.11
CA ASN A 55 -10.44 -5.63 35.99
C ASN A 55 -10.75 -7.13 36.00
N ALA A 56 -10.13 -7.89 35.09
CA ALA A 56 -9.99 -9.34 35.23
C ALA A 56 -8.91 -10.01 34.34
N ILE A 57 -8.11 -9.30 33.53
CA ILE A 57 -7.14 -9.97 32.62
C ILE A 57 -5.67 -9.48 32.75
N ASP A 58 -5.35 -8.47 33.56
CA ASP A 58 -3.97 -7.92 33.63
C ASP A 58 -3.10 -8.44 34.79
N ARG A 59 -3.26 -9.71 35.19
CA ARG A 59 -2.38 -10.34 36.20
C ARG A 59 -1.82 -11.70 35.77
N VAL A 60 -1.35 -11.80 34.54
CA VAL A 60 -0.46 -12.90 34.12
C VAL A 60 0.75 -12.32 33.40
N GLY A 61 1.89 -12.29 34.09
CA GLY A 61 3.22 -12.37 33.48
C GLY A 61 3.87 -11.06 33.03
N SER A 62 4.26 -10.19 33.96
CA SER A 62 5.42 -9.31 33.76
C SER A 62 6.71 -10.10 34.03
N GLU A 63 6.99 -11.12 33.21
CA GLU A 63 8.34 -11.65 33.11
C GLU A 63 9.07 -10.82 32.06
N THR A 64 10.09 -10.09 32.51
CA THR A 64 11.04 -9.40 31.65
C THR A 64 11.74 -10.42 30.77
N PHE A 65 11.24 -10.57 29.54
CA PHE A 65 11.92 -11.33 28.50
C PHE A 65 13.12 -10.50 28.04
N GLU A 66 14.30 -10.78 28.58
CA GLU A 66 15.57 -10.33 28.00
C GLU A 66 15.65 -10.88 26.58
N ALA A 67 15.32 -10.05 25.60
CA ALA A 67 15.51 -10.35 24.19
C ALA A 67 17.02 -10.41 23.91
N ARG A 68 17.64 -11.58 24.13
CA ARG A 68 18.91 -11.91 23.50
C ARG A 68 18.73 -11.78 22.00
N SER A 69 19.44 -10.83 21.40
CA SER A 69 19.52 -10.60 19.96
C SER A 69 19.77 -11.95 19.25
N SER A 70 18.78 -12.44 18.51
CA SER A 70 18.92 -13.70 17.79
C SER A 70 19.81 -13.51 16.55
N PRO A 71 20.70 -14.49 16.23
CA PRO A 71 21.61 -14.42 15.08
C PRO A 71 20.91 -14.58 13.72
N LEU A 72 19.57 -14.59 13.70
CA LEU A 72 18.75 -14.69 12.48
C LEU A 72 18.74 -13.39 11.67
N TRP A 73 18.93 -12.24 12.34
CA TRP A 73 18.93 -10.92 11.70
C TRP A 73 20.21 -10.61 10.91
N SER A 74 21.37 -11.07 11.39
CA SER A 74 22.64 -10.96 10.67
C SER A 74 22.64 -11.71 9.33
N THR A 75 21.82 -12.76 9.20
CA THR A 75 21.80 -13.61 8.01
C THR A 75 20.91 -13.05 6.90
N LEU A 76 19.88 -12.26 7.23
CA LEU A 76 18.97 -11.67 6.25
C LEU A 76 19.42 -10.28 5.73
N PHE A 77 20.24 -9.54 6.50
CA PHE A 77 20.62 -8.15 6.18
C PHE A 77 22.13 -7.86 6.31
N GLY A 78 22.98 -8.88 6.42
CA GLY A 78 24.43 -8.75 6.69
C GLY A 78 25.31 -8.14 5.59
N TRP A 79 24.78 -7.31 4.69
CA TRP A 79 25.54 -6.72 3.57
C TRP A 79 25.89 -5.23 3.72
N TYR A 80 25.50 -4.54 4.80
CA TYR A 80 25.72 -3.08 4.89
C TYR A 80 26.51 -2.55 6.10
N SER A 81 27.07 -3.40 6.95
CA SER A 81 27.87 -2.92 8.09
C SER A 81 29.07 -3.82 8.38
N ARG A 82 30.23 -3.53 7.77
CA ARG A 82 31.53 -3.96 8.31
C ARG A 82 32.35 -2.73 8.69
N PRO A 83 32.83 -2.62 9.93
CA PRO A 83 33.86 -1.66 10.30
C PRO A 83 35.17 -2.00 9.58
N GLN A 84 35.86 -0.98 9.07
CA GLN A 84 37.24 -1.08 8.63
C GLN A 84 38.16 -1.30 9.84
N SER A 85 38.56 -2.54 10.11
CA SER A 85 39.85 -2.86 10.73
C SER A 85 40.10 -4.36 10.79
N LEU A 86 41.31 -4.76 10.37
CA LEU A 86 41.96 -6.07 10.49
C LEU A 86 41.66 -7.10 9.37
N LEU A 87 42.59 -7.16 8.42
CA LEU A 87 42.79 -8.24 7.45
C LEU A 87 43.34 -9.50 8.14
N PRO A 88 42.83 -10.69 7.78
CA PRO A 88 43.65 -11.89 7.72
C PRO A 88 43.69 -12.52 6.31
N SER A 89 44.80 -13.24 6.10
CA SER A 89 45.34 -13.90 4.92
C SER A 89 44.36 -14.71 4.03
N PRO A 90 44.59 -14.77 2.69
CA PRO A 90 43.76 -15.53 1.76
C PRO A 90 44.24 -16.98 1.67
N ALA A 91 43.66 -17.87 2.46
CA ALA A 91 43.73 -19.30 2.18
C ALA A 91 42.47 -20.00 2.68
N ALA A 92 41.90 -20.84 1.82
CA ALA A 92 40.75 -21.72 2.03
C ALA A 92 39.36 -21.04 2.04
N THR A 93 38.83 -20.79 0.84
CA THR A 93 37.38 -20.88 0.61
C THR A 93 37.15 -21.93 -0.47
N VAL A 94 36.88 -23.16 -0.03
CA VAL A 94 36.48 -24.27 -0.89
C VAL A 94 35.06 -24.01 -1.37
N THR A 95 34.90 -23.78 -2.67
CA THR A 95 33.63 -23.55 -3.34
C THR A 95 32.80 -24.83 -3.42
N ARG A 96 31.66 -24.84 -2.73
CA ARG A 96 30.58 -25.78 -3.00
C ARG A 96 29.77 -25.25 -4.19
N GLN A 97 30.24 -25.51 -5.42
CA GLN A 97 29.46 -25.21 -6.62
C GLN A 97 28.21 -26.11 -6.64
N SER A 98 27.05 -25.52 -6.95
CA SER A 98 25.81 -26.28 -7.07
C SER A 98 25.90 -27.21 -8.28
N LYS A 99 25.34 -28.43 -8.15
CA LYS A 99 25.28 -29.44 -9.22
C LYS A 99 24.79 -28.85 -10.55
N ALA A 100 23.79 -27.95 -10.49
CA ALA A 100 23.26 -27.25 -11.66
C ALA A 100 24.28 -26.38 -12.41
N HIS A 101 25.27 -25.80 -11.73
CA HIS A 101 26.33 -25.03 -12.40
C HIS A 101 27.34 -25.94 -13.11
N ARG A 102 27.64 -27.10 -12.53
CA ARG A 102 28.50 -28.12 -13.15
C ARG A 102 27.82 -28.75 -14.37
N ASP A 103 26.53 -29.06 -14.26
CA ASP A 103 25.74 -29.64 -15.35
C ASP A 103 25.67 -28.68 -16.57
N VAL A 104 25.61 -27.35 -16.32
CA VAL A 104 25.63 -26.33 -17.39
C VAL A 104 27.02 -26.23 -18.05
N LEU A 105 28.10 -26.32 -17.27
CA LEU A 105 29.46 -26.25 -17.82
C LEU A 105 29.85 -27.51 -18.60
N GLU A 106 29.38 -28.69 -18.18
CA GLU A 106 29.52 -29.93 -18.95
C GLU A 106 28.75 -29.87 -20.28
N LEU A 107 27.52 -29.32 -20.27
CA LEU A 107 26.74 -29.11 -21.50
C LEU A 107 27.44 -28.16 -22.49
N VAL A 108 27.99 -27.06 -21.99
CA VAL A 108 28.74 -26.09 -22.82
C VAL A 108 30.03 -26.70 -23.37
N ALA A 109 30.72 -27.54 -22.59
CA ALA A 109 31.93 -28.23 -23.07
C ALA A 109 31.62 -29.31 -24.12
N MET A 110 30.51 -30.05 -23.97
CA MET A 110 30.05 -31.01 -24.98
C MET A 110 29.65 -30.32 -26.29
N GLU A 111 28.99 -29.16 -26.24
CA GLU A 111 28.65 -28.37 -27.43
C GLU A 111 29.87 -27.84 -28.19
N GLN A 112 31.02 -27.68 -27.52
CA GLN A 112 32.27 -27.24 -28.14
C GLN A 112 33.19 -28.39 -28.58
N GLY A 113 32.73 -29.63 -28.51
CA GLY A 113 33.51 -30.81 -28.91
C GLY A 113 34.73 -31.07 -28.02
N ILE A 114 34.71 -30.58 -26.79
CA ILE A 114 35.81 -30.77 -25.83
C ILE A 114 35.58 -32.12 -25.13
N GLU A 115 36.42 -33.11 -25.41
CA GLU A 115 36.37 -34.44 -24.77
C GLU A 115 36.50 -34.29 -23.24
N SER A 116 35.62 -34.97 -22.51
CA SER A 116 35.41 -34.75 -21.06
C SER A 116 36.58 -35.18 -20.16
N SER A 117 37.62 -35.82 -20.71
CA SER A 117 38.82 -36.19 -19.98
C SER A 117 39.81 -35.02 -19.91
N GLY A 118 39.65 -34.16 -18.90
CA GLY A 118 40.66 -33.16 -18.53
C GLY A 118 40.23 -31.69 -18.60
N ILE A 119 38.93 -31.39 -18.52
CA ILE A 119 38.44 -30.02 -18.55
C ILE A 119 38.82 -29.28 -17.25
N ASP A 120 39.72 -28.30 -17.38
CA ASP A 120 39.97 -27.30 -16.34
C ASP A 120 38.81 -26.28 -16.33
N ILE A 121 37.84 -26.54 -15.46
CA ILE A 121 36.58 -25.77 -15.33
C ILE A 121 36.85 -24.29 -15.03
N ASP A 122 37.94 -23.98 -14.34
CA ASP A 122 38.29 -22.61 -13.99
C ASP A 122 38.77 -21.83 -15.23
N ARG A 123 39.47 -22.50 -16.15
CA ARG A 123 39.90 -21.92 -17.44
C ARG A 123 38.72 -21.64 -18.38
N VAL A 124 37.76 -22.57 -18.47
CA VAL A 124 36.54 -22.39 -19.29
C VAL A 124 35.68 -21.25 -18.74
N SER A 125 35.54 -21.16 -17.42
CA SER A 125 34.80 -20.07 -16.77
C SER A 125 35.45 -18.70 -17.04
N LEU A 126 36.79 -18.64 -17.07
CA LEU A 126 37.53 -17.41 -17.35
C LEU A 126 37.35 -16.93 -18.80
N GLU A 127 37.42 -17.85 -19.77
CA GLU A 127 37.22 -17.52 -21.20
C GLU A 127 35.80 -17.04 -21.50
N ILE A 128 34.78 -17.62 -20.86
CA ILE A 128 33.39 -17.20 -20.99
C ILE A 128 33.19 -15.79 -20.39
N LEU A 129 33.77 -15.51 -19.23
CA LEU A 129 33.72 -14.18 -18.60
C LEU A 129 34.44 -13.12 -19.43
N GLN A 130 35.55 -13.47 -20.07
CA GLN A 130 36.33 -12.55 -20.91
C GLN A 130 35.61 -12.21 -22.23
N LYS A 131 34.93 -13.20 -22.84
CA LYS A 131 34.04 -12.96 -24.01
C LYS A 131 32.81 -12.13 -23.66
N ALA A 132 32.20 -12.35 -22.49
CA ALA A 132 31.05 -11.55 -22.04
C ALA A 132 31.41 -10.07 -21.82
N ARG A 133 32.63 -9.79 -21.35
CA ARG A 133 33.12 -8.42 -21.13
C ARG A 133 33.35 -7.65 -22.43
N CYS A 134 33.82 -8.31 -23.48
CA CYS A 134 34.05 -7.68 -24.79
C CYS A 134 32.75 -7.31 -25.52
N ASN A 135 31.64 -8.01 -25.26
CA ASN A 135 30.36 -7.71 -25.89
C ASN A 135 29.62 -6.53 -25.23
N ALA A 136 29.87 -6.24 -23.95
CA ALA A 136 29.23 -5.15 -23.22
C ALA A 136 29.72 -3.75 -23.64
N ASP A 137 30.97 -3.64 -24.11
CA ASP A 137 31.55 -2.38 -24.61
C ASP A 137 31.03 -1.99 -26.01
N THR A 138 30.50 -2.95 -26.77
CA THR A 138 29.95 -2.71 -28.12
C THR A 138 28.53 -2.15 -28.07
N ASP A 139 27.72 -2.55 -27.06
CA ASP A 139 26.33 -2.10 -26.91
C ASP A 139 26.21 -0.69 -26.31
N THR A 140 27.16 -0.28 -25.46
CA THR A 140 27.15 1.07 -24.87
C THR A 140 27.47 2.18 -25.88
N ARG A 141 28.10 1.86 -27.01
CA ARG A 141 28.38 2.83 -28.08
C ARG A 141 27.20 3.12 -29.01
N ASN A 142 26.23 2.21 -29.09
CA ASN A 142 25.08 2.36 -29.99
C ASN A 142 23.88 3.09 -29.36
N VAL A 143 23.85 3.24 -28.03
CA VAL A 143 22.73 3.91 -27.31
C VAL A 143 22.92 5.43 -27.20
N ALA A 144 24.11 5.97 -27.51
CA ALA A 144 24.40 7.40 -27.35
C ALA A 144 23.90 8.31 -28.48
N ASN A 145 23.34 7.78 -29.58
CA ASN A 145 23.01 8.56 -30.79
C ASN A 145 21.50 8.77 -31.06
N THR A 146 20.62 8.44 -30.12
CA THR A 146 19.17 8.67 -30.26
C THR A 146 18.64 9.45 -29.08
N SER A 147 18.87 10.77 -29.08
CA SER A 147 18.16 11.70 -28.20
C SER A 147 17.80 12.98 -28.93
N ALA A 148 16.56 13.05 -29.43
CA ALA A 148 15.87 14.31 -29.68
C ALA A 148 14.35 14.08 -29.77
N SER A 149 13.62 14.84 -28.93
CA SER A 149 12.23 15.25 -29.10
C SER A 149 11.12 14.19 -28.99
N GLU A 150 10.48 14.11 -27.82
CA GLU A 150 9.03 13.79 -27.78
C GLU A 150 8.28 14.68 -26.79
N ASN A 151 7.28 15.37 -27.36
CA ASN A 151 6.23 16.12 -26.70
C ASN A 151 5.33 15.16 -25.93
N PHE A 152 5.19 15.39 -24.64
CA PHE A 152 4.26 14.68 -23.76
C PHE A 152 2.96 15.48 -23.67
N PHE A 153 1.92 15.06 -24.39
CA PHE A 153 0.47 15.12 -24.11
C PHE A 153 -0.32 15.20 -25.43
N GLY A 154 -1.20 14.21 -25.65
CA GLY A 154 -2.23 14.25 -26.68
C GLY A 154 -2.32 12.96 -27.48
N TYR A 155 -3.18 12.04 -27.05
CA TYR A 155 -3.76 11.06 -27.96
C TYR A 155 -5.28 11.11 -27.79
N ASP A 156 -5.90 11.73 -28.79
CA ASP A 156 -7.31 11.63 -29.12
C ASP A 156 -7.61 10.26 -29.75
N ASP A 157 -8.88 9.89 -29.65
CA ASP A 157 -9.53 8.71 -30.21
C ASP A 157 -9.14 8.42 -31.66
N VAL A 158 -8.80 7.15 -31.95
CA VAL A 158 -8.71 6.65 -33.32
C VAL A 158 -9.60 5.42 -33.45
N ASP A 159 -10.63 5.59 -34.29
CA ASP A 159 -11.54 4.56 -34.79
C ASP A 159 -10.76 3.42 -35.49
N LEU A 160 -10.99 2.19 -35.05
CA LEU A 160 -10.55 0.99 -35.74
C LEU A 160 -11.55 0.65 -36.84
N ALA A 161 -11.23 1.11 -38.05
CA ALA A 161 -11.85 0.63 -39.27
C ALA A 161 -11.32 -0.77 -39.63
N SER A 162 -12.26 -1.58 -40.12
CA SER A 162 -12.14 -2.90 -40.73
C SER A 162 -11.17 -2.91 -41.91
N GLU A 163 -10.31 -3.94 -42.00
CA GLU A 163 -9.73 -4.37 -43.27
C GLU A 163 -10.08 -5.82 -43.58
N GLU A 164 -10.32 -5.99 -44.88
CA GLU A 164 -10.99 -7.06 -45.56
C GLU A 164 -10.12 -8.29 -45.82
N SER A 165 -10.85 -9.36 -46.12
CA SER A 165 -10.44 -10.61 -46.73
C SER A 165 -9.52 -10.48 -47.95
N LEU A 166 -8.52 -11.35 -48.03
CA LEU A 166 -8.02 -11.86 -49.30
C LEU A 166 -7.89 -13.39 -49.24
N ALA A 167 -8.54 -14.01 -50.22
CA ALA A 167 -8.62 -15.44 -50.44
C ALA A 167 -7.59 -15.92 -51.48
N SER A 168 -7.44 -17.24 -51.50
CA SER A 168 -6.96 -18.13 -52.55
C SER A 168 -5.48 -18.14 -52.93
N SER A 169 -4.86 -19.30 -52.76
CA SER A 169 -4.19 -20.05 -53.84
C SER A 169 -3.82 -21.44 -53.31
N GLU A 170 -4.59 -22.46 -53.72
CA GLU A 170 -4.19 -23.86 -53.61
C GLU A 170 -3.09 -24.12 -54.65
N ASP A 171 -1.93 -24.60 -54.21
CA ASP A 171 -1.00 -25.34 -55.07
C ASP A 171 -0.45 -26.52 -54.27
N ASN A 172 -0.82 -27.72 -54.72
CA ASN A 172 -0.29 -28.99 -54.29
C ASN A 172 1.06 -29.19 -54.96
N ASP A 173 2.14 -29.16 -54.19
CA ASP A 173 3.45 -29.61 -54.67
C ASP A 173 4.04 -30.62 -53.68
N ASP A 174 4.09 -31.88 -54.12
CA ASP A 174 4.67 -33.01 -53.41
C ASP A 174 6.21 -32.86 -53.40
N THR A 175 6.72 -32.06 -52.47
CA THR A 175 8.17 -31.91 -52.27
C THR A 175 8.65 -32.83 -51.15
N HIS A 176 9.56 -33.75 -51.51
CA HIS A 176 10.30 -34.60 -50.59
C HIS A 176 10.98 -33.78 -49.47
N LEU A 177 10.41 -33.84 -48.26
CA LEU A 177 10.93 -33.23 -47.03
C LEU A 177 12.26 -33.89 -46.61
N LEU A 178 13.37 -33.31 -47.06
CA LEU A 178 14.62 -33.42 -46.32
C LEU A 178 14.46 -32.59 -45.05
N ILE A 179 14.38 -33.27 -43.90
CA ILE A 179 14.33 -32.65 -42.59
C ILE A 179 15.70 -32.01 -42.35
N GLU A 180 15.87 -30.77 -42.77
CA GLU A 180 17.00 -29.96 -42.33
C GLU A 180 16.87 -29.80 -40.81
N SER A 181 17.88 -30.31 -40.11
CA SER A 181 17.95 -30.17 -38.66
C SER A 181 17.96 -28.69 -38.32
N PRO A 182 17.07 -28.22 -37.43
CA PRO A 182 16.97 -26.80 -37.10
C PRO A 182 18.33 -26.32 -36.62
N THR A 183 18.75 -25.18 -37.14
CA THR A 183 20.04 -24.61 -36.73
C THR A 183 20.04 -24.35 -35.23
N VAL A 184 21.21 -24.43 -34.59
CA VAL A 184 21.35 -24.19 -33.14
C VAL A 184 20.71 -22.85 -32.72
N GLU A 185 20.76 -21.85 -33.59
CA GLU A 185 20.15 -20.53 -33.37
C GLU A 185 18.61 -20.55 -33.38
N GLU A 186 17.99 -21.35 -34.24
CA GLU A 186 16.53 -21.57 -34.25
C GLU A 186 16.08 -22.39 -33.04
N LEU A 187 16.89 -23.36 -32.61
CA LEU A 187 16.64 -24.09 -31.37
C LEU A 187 16.73 -23.13 -30.17
N ARG A 188 17.71 -22.21 -30.16
CA ARG A 188 17.84 -21.19 -29.10
C ARG A 188 16.67 -20.20 -29.11
N LYS A 189 16.27 -19.69 -30.28
CA LYS A 189 15.09 -18.81 -30.41
C LYS A 189 13.81 -19.52 -29.99
N SER A 190 13.61 -20.77 -30.39
CA SER A 190 12.40 -21.54 -30.03
C SER A 190 12.36 -21.88 -28.54
N VAL A 191 13.50 -22.17 -27.90
CA VAL A 191 13.59 -22.35 -26.45
C VAL A 191 13.33 -21.03 -25.72
N LEU A 192 13.89 -19.91 -26.18
CA LEU A 192 13.61 -18.58 -25.61
C LEU A 192 12.14 -18.17 -25.79
N LEU A 193 11.54 -18.45 -26.95
CA LEU A 193 10.12 -18.21 -27.22
C LEU A 193 9.21 -19.11 -26.38
N ARG A 194 9.54 -20.41 -26.23
CA ARG A 194 8.82 -21.32 -25.33
C ARG A 194 8.97 -20.94 -23.86
N ARG A 195 10.14 -20.44 -23.46
CA ARG A 195 10.35 -19.96 -22.09
C ARG A 195 9.59 -18.65 -21.86
N ARG A 196 9.58 -17.76 -22.84
CA ARG A 196 8.79 -16.52 -22.84
C ARG A 196 7.29 -16.81 -22.83
N SER A 197 6.81 -17.80 -23.56
CA SER A 197 5.38 -18.20 -23.58
C SER A 197 4.94 -18.96 -22.33
N ARG A 198 5.85 -19.65 -21.62
CA ARG A 198 5.55 -20.23 -20.30
C ARG A 198 5.56 -19.20 -19.17
N ILE A 199 6.27 -18.08 -19.34
CA ILE A 199 6.42 -17.04 -18.31
C ILE A 199 5.36 -15.95 -18.49
N LEU A 200 5.01 -15.59 -19.72
CA LEU A 200 3.86 -14.74 -19.98
C LEU A 200 2.60 -15.56 -19.72
N PRO A 201 1.78 -15.22 -18.70
CA PRO A 201 0.45 -15.78 -18.64
C PRO A 201 -0.21 -15.56 -20.00
N GLU A 202 -0.76 -16.63 -20.57
CA GLU A 202 -1.51 -16.56 -21.82
C GLU A 202 -2.43 -15.34 -21.74
N VAL A 203 -2.42 -14.47 -22.75
CA VAL A 203 -3.19 -13.21 -22.71
C VAL A 203 -4.66 -13.47 -22.34
N GLY A 204 -5.19 -14.64 -22.70
CA GLY A 204 -6.50 -15.13 -22.30
C GLY A 204 -6.70 -15.33 -20.78
N ASP A 205 -5.67 -15.68 -20.00
CA ASP A 205 -5.74 -15.76 -18.53
C ASP A 205 -5.94 -14.37 -17.91
N LEU A 206 -5.28 -13.34 -18.44
CA LEU A 206 -5.41 -11.97 -17.91
C LEU A 206 -6.79 -11.37 -18.20
N GLU A 207 -7.31 -11.54 -19.42
CA GLU A 207 -8.64 -11.07 -19.76
C GLU A 207 -9.71 -11.80 -18.95
N THR A 208 -9.62 -13.12 -18.85
CA THR A 208 -10.53 -13.93 -18.03
C THR A 208 -10.47 -13.50 -16.56
N TYR A 209 -9.26 -13.34 -16.01
CA TYR A 209 -9.05 -12.86 -14.66
C TYR A 209 -9.64 -11.46 -14.44
N SER A 210 -9.47 -10.55 -15.40
CA SER A 210 -10.02 -9.19 -15.31
C SER A 210 -11.53 -9.16 -15.47
N ALA A 211 -12.09 -9.98 -16.35
CA ALA A 211 -13.53 -10.07 -16.59
C ALA A 211 -14.26 -10.60 -15.34
N GLN A 212 -13.70 -11.62 -14.68
CA GLN A 212 -14.22 -12.15 -13.42
C GLN A 212 -14.25 -11.12 -12.28
N ARG A 213 -13.43 -10.07 -12.38
CA ARG A 213 -13.28 -9.00 -11.38
C ARG A 213 -13.89 -7.67 -11.83
N GLN A 214 -14.63 -7.66 -12.94
CA GLN A 214 -15.33 -6.48 -13.38
C GLN A 214 -16.50 -6.19 -12.45
N MET A 215 -16.66 -4.92 -12.06
CA MET A 215 -17.70 -4.49 -11.14
C MET A 215 -18.59 -3.47 -11.83
N THR A 216 -19.86 -3.44 -11.43
CA THR A 216 -20.81 -2.44 -11.89
C THR A 216 -20.43 -1.04 -11.39
N ALA A 217 -20.93 0.00 -12.05
CA ALA A 217 -20.71 1.38 -11.61
C ALA A 217 -21.19 1.62 -10.17
N THR A 218 -22.28 0.98 -9.75
CA THR A 218 -22.78 1.05 -8.37
C THR A 218 -21.80 0.43 -7.38
N GLN A 219 -21.27 -0.76 -7.66
CA GLN A 219 -20.28 -1.41 -6.80
C GLN A 219 -18.99 -0.59 -6.68
N GLU A 220 -18.49 -0.02 -7.78
CA GLU A 220 -17.28 0.81 -7.74
C GLU A 220 -17.50 2.11 -6.96
N ARG A 221 -18.69 2.72 -7.01
CA ARG A 221 -19.02 3.87 -6.15
C ARG A 221 -19.04 3.48 -4.67
N TRP A 222 -19.50 2.29 -4.32
CA TRP A 222 -19.42 1.78 -2.95
C TRP A 222 -17.99 1.51 -2.51
N ASN A 223 -17.12 0.99 -3.38
CA ASN A 223 -15.69 0.86 -3.08
C ASN A 223 -15.09 2.22 -2.73
N ALA A 224 -15.40 3.27 -3.49
CA ALA A 224 -14.98 4.63 -3.17
C ALA A 224 -15.56 5.17 -1.84
N LEU A 225 -16.85 4.97 -1.55
CA LEU A 225 -17.45 5.44 -0.29
C LEU A 225 -16.88 4.73 0.94
N THR A 226 -16.61 3.43 0.83
CA THR A 226 -16.07 2.62 1.92
C THR A 226 -14.61 2.94 2.24
N MET A 227 -13.93 3.77 1.44
CA MET A 227 -12.62 4.34 1.77
C MET A 227 -12.67 5.50 2.78
N LEU A 228 -13.83 6.13 3.00
CA LEU A 228 -13.96 7.32 3.86
C LEU A 228 -13.79 7.09 5.38
N PRO A 229 -14.26 5.98 5.98
CA PRO A 229 -14.20 5.82 7.44
C PRO A 229 -12.79 5.93 8.02
N SER A 230 -11.78 5.35 7.36
CA SER A 230 -10.39 5.34 7.83
C SER A 230 -9.74 6.73 7.90
N PRO A 231 -9.65 7.53 6.82
CA PRO A 231 -9.10 8.88 6.90
C PRO A 231 -9.91 9.78 7.83
N CYS A 232 -11.25 9.66 7.84
CA CYS A 232 -12.08 10.42 8.77
C CYS A 232 -11.77 10.09 10.23
N PHE A 233 -11.61 8.80 10.58
CA PHE A 233 -11.18 8.39 11.90
C PHE A 233 -9.79 8.94 12.24
N CYS A 234 -8.82 8.82 11.33
CA CYS A 234 -7.47 9.33 11.55
C CYS A 234 -7.45 10.83 11.83
N MET A 235 -8.17 11.62 11.02
CA MET A 235 -8.28 13.07 11.21
C MET A 235 -9.00 13.40 12.52
N PHE A 236 -10.12 12.73 12.81
CA PHE A 236 -10.83 12.90 14.07
C PHE A 236 -9.93 12.58 15.27
N TYR A 237 -9.18 11.48 15.23
CA TYR A 237 -8.31 11.04 16.31
C TYR A 237 -7.22 12.08 16.62
N LEU A 238 -6.61 12.66 15.58
CA LEU A 238 -5.64 13.75 15.74
C LEU A 238 -6.30 15.02 16.29
N LEU A 239 -7.35 15.52 15.62
CA LEU A 239 -7.96 16.82 15.91
C LEU A 239 -8.69 16.87 17.27
N SER A 240 -9.23 15.73 17.71
CA SER A 240 -9.97 15.63 18.98
C SER A 240 -9.07 15.44 20.21
N GLY A 241 -7.76 15.26 20.04
CA GLY A 241 -6.86 14.92 21.13
C GLY A 241 -7.08 13.52 21.72
N ALA A 242 -7.82 12.64 21.02
CA ALA A 242 -8.11 11.29 21.51
C ALA A 242 -6.84 10.47 21.81
N TRP A 243 -5.73 10.82 21.17
CA TRP A 243 -4.41 10.20 21.35
C TRP A 243 -3.79 10.39 22.75
N ILE A 244 -4.16 11.44 23.50
CA ILE A 244 -3.63 11.67 24.86
C ILE A 244 -4.57 11.18 25.98
N ARG A 245 -5.84 10.89 25.67
CA ARG A 245 -6.90 10.66 26.68
C ARG A 245 -6.58 9.55 27.70
N ASN A 246 -5.91 8.49 27.28
CA ASN A 246 -5.59 7.34 28.13
C ASN A 246 -4.14 7.34 28.62
N TYR A 247 -3.42 8.45 28.45
CA TYR A 247 -2.04 8.53 28.91
C TYR A 247 -2.01 8.80 30.41
N GLU A 248 -1.71 7.76 31.18
CA GLU A 248 -1.35 7.89 32.57
C GLU A 248 0.11 8.31 32.63
N ALA A 249 0.35 9.63 32.71
CA ALA A 249 1.69 10.13 32.92
C ALA A 249 2.24 9.50 34.22
N PRO A 250 3.43 8.87 34.20
CA PRO A 250 4.10 8.50 35.44
C PRO A 250 4.45 9.80 36.16
N TYR A 251 3.55 10.23 37.04
CA TYR A 251 3.66 11.45 37.83
C TYR A 251 4.84 11.30 38.79
N THR A 252 6.03 11.62 38.32
CA THR A 252 7.17 11.90 39.19
C THR A 252 7.33 13.41 39.18
N ALA A 253 7.03 14.05 40.32
CA ALA A 253 7.00 15.51 40.46
C ALA A 253 8.29 16.21 40.02
N ASN A 254 9.40 15.46 39.94
CA ASN A 254 10.72 15.98 39.54
C ASN A 254 10.98 15.93 38.02
N SER A 255 10.07 15.39 37.19
CA SER A 255 10.31 15.28 35.73
C SER A 255 9.74 16.45 34.92
N PHE A 256 9.08 17.42 35.56
CA PHE A 256 8.45 18.54 34.86
C PHE A 256 9.35 19.78 34.75
N ASP A 257 10.46 19.83 35.50
CA ASP A 257 11.35 21.01 35.52
C ASP A 257 12.05 21.25 34.17
N ASP A 258 12.21 20.21 33.34
CA ASP A 258 12.81 20.30 32.00
C ASP A 258 11.78 20.51 30.87
N ILE A 259 10.49 20.63 31.19
CA ILE A 259 9.45 20.72 30.16
C ILE A 259 9.28 22.15 29.69
N ASP A 260 9.55 22.34 28.40
CA ASP A 260 9.41 23.62 27.71
C ASP A 260 7.93 23.95 27.48
N LEU A 261 7.33 24.72 28.39
CA LEU A 261 5.94 25.17 28.29
C LEU A 261 5.67 26.06 27.08
N THR A 262 6.70 26.61 26.42
CA THR A 262 6.51 27.38 25.18
C THR A 262 6.05 26.51 24.01
N LYS A 263 6.20 25.18 24.12
CA LYS A 263 5.72 24.20 23.14
C LYS A 263 4.25 23.80 23.34
N CYS A 264 3.60 24.29 24.40
CA CYS A 264 2.18 24.07 24.58
C CYS A 264 1.40 24.87 23.54
N LEU A 265 0.47 24.21 22.85
CA LEU A 265 -0.44 24.89 21.93
C LEU A 265 -1.49 25.58 22.80
N LEU A 266 -1.31 26.89 23.00
CA LEU A 266 -2.18 27.71 23.86
C LEU A 266 -3.67 27.55 23.47
N PRO A 267 -4.59 27.50 24.45
CA PRO A 267 -6.03 27.42 24.21
C PRO A 267 -6.64 28.67 23.56
N SER A 268 -5.83 29.69 23.24
CA SER A 268 -6.27 30.92 22.60
C SER A 268 -6.79 30.73 21.18
N SER A 269 -6.46 29.61 20.52
CA SER A 269 -7.06 29.28 19.22
C SER A 269 -8.33 28.44 19.40
N SER A 270 -9.48 28.97 18.98
CA SER A 270 -10.78 28.31 19.14
C SER A 270 -10.93 26.97 18.40
N TRP A 271 -9.96 26.63 17.56
CA TRP A 271 -9.99 25.48 16.66
C TRP A 271 -9.24 24.27 17.24
N TRP A 272 -8.42 24.47 18.29
CA TRP A 272 -7.48 23.47 18.82
C TRP A 272 -7.61 23.23 20.32
N HIS A 273 -8.79 23.49 20.90
CA HIS A 273 -9.02 23.36 22.35
C HIS A 273 -8.71 21.97 22.92
N ASN A 274 -8.76 20.92 22.08
CA ASN A 274 -8.49 19.56 22.51
C ASN A 274 -7.06 19.08 22.22
N MET A 275 -6.17 19.97 21.77
CA MET A 275 -4.81 19.61 21.36
C MET A 275 -3.77 20.37 22.21
N PRO A 276 -3.42 19.86 23.41
CA PRO A 276 -2.53 20.55 24.33
C PRO A 276 -1.09 20.71 23.80
N SER A 277 -0.67 19.80 22.91
CA SER A 277 0.60 19.86 22.18
C SER A 277 0.45 19.13 20.84
N LEU A 278 1.49 19.16 20.01
CA LEU A 278 1.51 18.36 18.78
C LEU A 278 1.46 16.85 19.09
N PRO A 279 0.73 16.05 18.28
CA PRO A 279 0.68 14.60 18.43
C PRO A 279 2.04 13.95 18.14
N PRO A 280 2.32 12.76 18.71
CA PRO A 280 3.54 12.02 18.42
C PRO A 280 3.72 11.74 16.93
N ILE A 281 4.95 11.88 16.42
CA ILE A 281 5.27 11.66 15.00
C ILE A 281 4.79 10.28 14.51
N PRO A 282 4.98 9.17 15.25
CA PRO A 282 4.44 7.87 14.82
C PRO A 282 2.91 7.88 14.57
N VAL A 283 2.12 8.58 15.39
CA VAL A 283 0.67 8.71 15.20
C VAL A 283 0.35 9.55 13.96
N VAL A 284 1.10 10.64 13.75
CA VAL A 284 1.00 11.47 12.55
C VAL A 284 1.30 10.66 11.29
N CYS A 285 2.30 9.77 11.31
CA CYS A 285 2.62 8.89 10.19
C CYS A 285 1.45 7.96 9.83
N VAL A 286 0.73 7.37 10.80
CA VAL A 286 -0.48 6.59 10.52
C VAL A 286 -1.51 7.45 9.81
N ALA A 287 -1.83 8.61 10.36
CA ALA A 287 -2.84 9.50 9.82
C ALA A 287 -2.47 9.99 8.41
N LEU A 288 -1.21 10.36 8.18
CA LEU A 288 -0.71 10.83 6.90
C LEU A 288 -0.77 9.73 5.85
N GLY A 289 -0.29 8.52 6.15
CA GLY A 289 -0.31 7.41 5.20
C GLY A 289 -1.72 7.07 4.73
N ILE A 290 -2.66 6.95 5.67
CA ILE A 290 -4.06 6.63 5.37
C ILE A 290 -4.77 7.78 4.64
N THR A 291 -4.58 9.02 5.09
CA THR A 291 -5.23 10.20 4.51
C THR A 291 -4.70 10.52 3.12
N LEU A 292 -3.40 10.33 2.86
CA LEU A 292 -2.84 10.54 1.52
C LEU A 292 -3.27 9.46 0.53
N HIS A 293 -3.49 8.22 0.97
CA HIS A 293 -3.95 7.14 0.07
C HIS A 293 -5.39 7.36 -0.40
N ALA A 294 -6.29 7.75 0.50
CA ALA A 294 -7.73 7.77 0.23
C ALA A 294 -8.15 8.57 -1.03
N PRO A 295 -7.66 9.79 -1.30
CA PRO A 295 -8.05 10.55 -2.48
C PRO A 295 -7.82 9.82 -3.80
N PHE A 296 -6.69 9.10 -3.93
CA PHE A 296 -6.34 8.40 -5.16
C PHE A 296 -7.18 7.14 -5.35
N SER A 297 -7.46 6.42 -4.27
CA SER A 297 -8.34 5.26 -4.29
C SER A 297 -9.78 5.65 -4.63
N ILE A 298 -10.29 6.70 -3.97
CA ILE A 298 -11.62 7.27 -4.25
C ILE A 298 -11.72 7.70 -5.71
N LEU A 299 -10.73 8.44 -6.23
CA LEU A 299 -10.72 8.90 -7.62
C LEU A 299 -10.75 7.71 -8.60
N TYR A 300 -9.92 6.70 -8.38
CA TYR A 300 -9.88 5.50 -9.22
C TYR A 300 -11.23 4.80 -9.27
N HIS A 301 -11.80 4.47 -8.10
CA HIS A 301 -13.06 3.74 -8.00
C HIS A 301 -14.26 4.58 -8.47
N TRP A 302 -14.32 5.85 -8.09
CA TRP A 302 -15.44 6.73 -8.43
C TRP A 302 -15.53 7.05 -9.93
N ARG A 303 -14.38 7.29 -10.58
CA ARG A 303 -14.34 7.82 -11.95
C ARG A 303 -13.94 6.80 -13.02
N TYR A 304 -12.95 5.95 -12.75
CA TYR A 304 -12.26 5.20 -13.79
C TYR A 304 -12.57 3.70 -13.79
N ALA A 305 -12.64 3.08 -12.62
CA ALA A 305 -12.69 1.62 -12.47
C ALA A 305 -13.87 0.94 -13.21
N HIS A 306 -15.02 1.61 -13.30
CA HIS A 306 -16.22 1.09 -13.98
C HIS A 306 -16.25 1.39 -15.49
N ARG A 307 -15.42 2.32 -15.98
CA ARG A 307 -15.38 2.73 -17.40
C ARG A 307 -14.34 1.96 -18.21
N LEU A 308 -13.36 1.38 -17.52
CA LEU A 308 -12.24 0.68 -18.12
C LEU A 308 -12.41 -0.83 -17.89
N SER A 309 -12.15 -1.63 -18.92
CA SER A 309 -12.15 -3.10 -18.85
C SER A 309 -10.78 -3.68 -19.22
N GLY A 310 -10.57 -4.95 -18.88
CA GLY A 310 -9.38 -5.71 -19.29
C GLY A 310 -8.05 -5.03 -19.00
N LEU A 311 -7.18 -5.03 -20.01
CA LEU A 311 -5.84 -4.45 -19.96
C LEU A 311 -5.86 -2.93 -19.75
N ALA A 312 -6.80 -2.21 -20.37
CA ALA A 312 -6.92 -0.76 -20.21
C ALA A 312 -7.11 -0.36 -18.75
N ARG A 313 -7.85 -1.17 -17.98
CA ARG A 313 -8.04 -0.95 -16.54
C ARG A 313 -6.76 -1.21 -15.74
N THR A 314 -5.99 -2.27 -16.05
CA THR A 314 -4.80 -2.65 -15.28
C THR A 314 -3.63 -1.69 -15.52
N THR A 315 -3.53 -1.12 -16.71
CA THR A 315 -2.44 -0.20 -17.08
C THR A 315 -2.79 1.27 -16.84
N HIS A 316 -4.05 1.61 -16.57
CA HIS A 316 -4.46 3.00 -16.34
C HIS A 316 -3.70 3.67 -15.19
N TRP A 317 -3.28 4.91 -15.39
CA TRP A 317 -2.48 5.68 -14.44
C TRP A 317 -3.14 5.79 -13.06
N SER A 318 -4.47 5.95 -12.99
CA SER A 318 -5.16 6.13 -11.71
C SER A 318 -5.11 4.87 -10.85
N ARG A 319 -5.14 3.68 -11.47
CA ARG A 319 -5.01 2.41 -10.77
C ARG A 319 -3.58 2.21 -10.26
N ARG A 320 -2.59 2.55 -11.09
CA ARG A 320 -1.18 2.51 -10.69
C ARG A 320 -0.93 3.44 -9.50
N LEU A 321 -1.51 4.64 -9.54
CA LEU A 321 -1.39 5.62 -8.47
C LEU A 321 -2.04 5.15 -7.16
N ASP A 322 -3.24 4.56 -7.20
CA ASP A 322 -3.86 3.91 -6.04
C ASP A 322 -2.94 2.83 -5.44
N GLN A 323 -2.34 1.97 -6.28
CA GLN A 323 -1.40 0.93 -5.83
C GLN A 323 -0.08 1.48 -5.30
N ILE A 324 0.47 2.54 -5.91
CA ILE A 324 1.64 3.27 -5.42
C ILE A 324 1.38 3.80 -4.02
N MET A 325 0.20 4.38 -3.79
CA MET A 325 -0.14 4.96 -2.51
C MET A 325 -0.34 3.92 -1.40
N ILE A 326 -0.65 2.67 -1.72
CA ILE A 326 -0.59 1.56 -0.74
C ILE A 326 0.84 1.37 -0.22
N HIS A 327 1.86 1.46 -1.08
CA HIS A 327 3.27 1.36 -0.69
C HIS A 327 3.73 2.58 0.14
N VAL A 328 3.28 3.78 -0.22
CA VAL A 328 3.53 5.00 0.56
C VAL A 328 2.89 4.90 1.96
N ALA A 329 1.63 4.47 2.03
CA ALA A 329 0.94 4.24 3.29
C ALA A 329 1.65 3.17 4.13
N SER A 330 2.04 2.04 3.53
CA SER A 330 2.81 0.99 4.19
C SER A 330 4.11 1.51 4.79
N THR A 331 4.84 2.36 4.08
CA THR A 331 6.08 2.99 4.56
C THR A 331 5.84 3.82 5.82
N ALA A 332 4.79 4.65 5.81
CA ALA A 332 4.42 5.45 6.97
C ALA A 332 3.98 4.58 8.16
N LEU A 333 3.20 3.52 7.91
CA LEU A 333 2.77 2.55 8.94
C LEU A 333 3.96 1.77 9.51
N THR A 334 4.98 1.50 8.72
CA THR A 334 6.21 0.84 9.18
C THR A 334 6.99 1.69 10.18
N TYR A 335 7.10 3.00 9.97
CA TYR A 335 7.67 3.88 11.00
C TYR A 335 6.74 3.96 12.21
N ALA A 336 5.43 4.06 11.98
CA ALA A 336 4.44 4.15 13.05
C ALA A 336 4.42 2.93 13.98
N SER A 337 4.77 1.74 13.49
CA SER A 337 4.82 0.53 14.31
C SER A 337 6.19 0.26 14.96
N SER A 338 7.27 0.76 14.35
CA SER A 338 8.64 0.50 14.81
C SER A 338 9.27 1.63 15.62
N GLY A 339 8.95 2.89 15.32
CA GLY A 339 9.67 4.07 15.82
C GLY A 339 11.14 4.14 15.39
N SER A 340 11.58 3.27 14.46
CA SER A 340 12.99 3.12 14.07
C SER A 340 13.24 3.71 12.68
N TRP A 341 14.25 4.59 12.59
CA TRP A 341 14.70 5.15 11.33
C TRP A 341 15.33 4.10 10.41
N ASP A 342 16.11 3.17 10.96
CA ASP A 342 16.75 2.11 10.18
C ASP A 342 15.71 1.21 9.50
N PHE A 343 14.69 0.81 10.26
CA PHE A 343 13.60 -0.02 9.74
C PHE A 343 12.75 0.73 8.70
N LEU A 344 12.53 2.04 8.91
CA LEU A 344 11.91 2.91 7.92
C LEU A 344 12.72 2.97 6.62
N VAL A 345 14.03 3.20 6.69
CA VAL A 345 14.89 3.30 5.49
C VAL A 345 14.88 1.99 4.70
N ALA A 346 15.01 0.84 5.37
CA ALA A 346 14.93 -0.46 4.71
C ALA A 346 13.59 -0.66 3.98
N ASN A 347 12.49 -0.24 4.61
CA ASN A 347 11.16 -0.32 4.04
C ASN A 347 10.95 0.67 2.88
N VAL A 348 11.47 1.89 2.99
CA VAL A 348 11.48 2.90 1.91
C VAL A 348 12.16 2.34 0.67
N LEU A 349 13.34 1.71 0.81
CA LEU A 349 14.06 1.13 -0.34
C LEU A 349 13.24 0.03 -1.03
N PHE A 350 12.62 -0.86 -0.25
CA PHE A 350 11.74 -1.91 -0.80
C PHE A 350 10.51 -1.33 -1.49
N ASN A 351 9.82 -0.38 -0.86
CA ASN A 351 8.63 0.25 -1.42
C ASN A 351 8.97 1.14 -2.62
N ALA A 352 10.17 1.74 -2.69
CA ALA A 352 10.66 2.47 -3.84
C ALA A 352 10.84 1.57 -5.08
N ASP A 353 11.40 0.35 -4.95
CA ASP A 353 11.39 -0.63 -6.07
C ASP A 353 9.96 -0.98 -6.46
N CYS A 354 9.05 -1.12 -5.49
CA CYS A 354 7.65 -1.41 -5.79
C CYS A 354 6.99 -0.30 -6.60
N VAL A 355 7.17 0.96 -6.20
CA VAL A 355 6.68 2.13 -6.93
C VAL A 355 7.30 2.23 -8.32
N TYR A 356 8.63 2.07 -8.44
CA TYR A 356 9.31 2.06 -9.74
C TYR A 356 8.68 1.03 -10.69
N ARG A 357 8.36 -0.16 -10.17
CA ARG A 357 7.79 -1.26 -10.96
C ARG A 357 6.33 -1.01 -11.34
N GLN A 358 5.59 -0.21 -10.58
CA GLN A 358 4.26 0.29 -10.99
C GLN A 358 4.33 1.28 -12.16
N CYS A 359 5.43 2.02 -12.27
CA CYS A 359 5.63 2.96 -13.36
C CYS A 359 6.07 2.27 -14.67
N MET A 360 6.46 0.99 -14.63
CA MET A 360 6.87 0.25 -15.83
C MET A 360 5.70 0.00 -16.79
N PRO A 361 5.93 -0.09 -18.12
CA PRO A 361 4.86 -0.31 -19.09
C PRO A 361 4.04 -1.59 -18.82
N VAL A 362 4.71 -2.66 -18.43
CA VAL A 362 4.11 -3.98 -18.15
C VAL A 362 3.92 -4.16 -16.64
N VAL A 363 2.67 -4.36 -16.22
CA VAL A 363 2.32 -4.64 -14.82
C VAL A 363 1.89 -6.10 -14.68
N GLU A 364 2.56 -6.85 -13.81
CA GLU A 364 2.25 -8.24 -13.48
C GLU A 364 1.35 -8.30 -12.24
N PRO A 365 0.02 -8.56 -12.36
CA PRO A 365 -0.89 -8.42 -11.22
C PRO A 365 -0.58 -9.35 -10.04
N ARG A 366 -0.19 -10.60 -10.32
CA ARG A 366 0.15 -11.60 -9.27
C ARG A 366 1.39 -11.17 -8.49
N ARG A 367 2.43 -10.70 -9.17
CA ARG A 367 3.67 -10.24 -8.53
C ARG A 367 3.44 -8.96 -7.73
N ASN A 368 2.60 -8.06 -8.25
CA ASN A 368 2.21 -6.87 -7.53
C ASN A 368 1.43 -7.22 -6.24
N GLN A 369 0.48 -8.14 -6.32
CA GLN A 369 -0.25 -8.58 -5.15
C GLN A 369 0.70 -9.14 -4.07
N MET A 370 1.70 -9.94 -4.46
CA MET A 370 2.72 -10.43 -3.52
C MET A 370 3.53 -9.28 -2.88
N ARG A 371 3.91 -8.26 -3.66
CA ARG A 371 4.64 -7.08 -3.16
C ARG A 371 3.82 -6.29 -2.14
N ILE A 372 2.53 -6.08 -2.42
CA ILE A 372 1.60 -5.45 -1.47
C ILE A 372 1.51 -6.28 -0.18
N THR A 373 1.37 -7.61 -0.29
CA THR A 373 1.35 -8.50 0.89
C THR A 373 2.63 -8.36 1.72
N ILE A 374 3.81 -8.37 1.09
CA ILE A 374 5.09 -8.18 1.78
C ILE A 374 5.14 -6.81 2.48
N SER A 375 4.66 -5.76 1.82
CA SER A 375 4.59 -4.39 2.37
C SER A 375 3.71 -4.34 3.62
N ILE A 376 2.57 -5.04 3.61
CA ILE A 376 1.68 -5.15 4.77
C ILE A 376 2.35 -5.90 5.92
N LEU A 377 2.97 -7.05 5.62
CA LEU A 377 3.67 -7.84 6.63
C LEU A 377 4.82 -7.06 7.27
N ALA A 378 5.50 -6.20 6.51
CA ALA A 378 6.63 -5.43 7.01
C ALA A 378 6.29 -4.55 8.22
N TYR A 379 5.13 -3.88 8.26
CA TYR A 379 4.76 -3.07 9.42
C TYR A 379 4.20 -3.91 10.60
N LEU A 380 3.87 -5.19 10.40
CA LEU A 380 3.45 -6.09 11.48
C LEU A 380 4.64 -6.69 12.24
N ILE A 381 5.80 -6.83 11.59
CA ILE A 381 7.02 -7.40 12.20
C ILE A 381 7.42 -6.66 13.49
N PRO A 382 7.52 -5.32 13.52
CA PRO A 382 7.88 -4.58 14.74
C PRO A 382 6.88 -4.79 15.89
N ILE A 383 5.60 -4.94 15.57
CA ILE A 383 4.53 -5.16 16.57
C ILE A 383 4.76 -6.49 17.29
N LEU A 384 5.05 -7.54 16.51
CA LEU A 384 5.37 -8.86 17.05
C LEU A 384 6.68 -8.84 17.86
N HIS A 385 7.73 -8.19 17.33
CA HIS A 385 9.03 -8.08 17.99
C HIS A 385 8.95 -7.40 19.36
N ARG A 386 8.07 -6.41 19.50
CA ARG A 386 7.82 -5.67 20.76
C ARG A 386 6.93 -6.43 21.75
N GLY A 387 6.52 -7.66 21.45
CA GLY A 387 5.68 -8.47 22.33
C GLY A 387 4.21 -8.04 22.39
N LEU A 388 3.75 -7.16 21.48
CA LEU A 388 2.35 -6.71 21.42
C LEU A 388 1.47 -7.76 20.71
N VAL A 389 1.48 -9.00 21.21
CA VAL A 389 0.91 -10.19 20.58
C VAL A 389 -0.59 -10.04 20.33
N LEU A 390 -1.35 -9.51 21.30
CA LEU A 390 -2.80 -9.33 21.14
C LEU A 390 -3.12 -8.39 19.97
N CYS A 391 -2.40 -7.27 19.85
CA CYS A 391 -2.60 -6.33 18.75
C CYS A 391 -2.15 -6.93 17.41
N PHE A 392 -1.01 -7.63 17.40
CA PHE A 392 -0.53 -8.37 16.24
C PHE A 392 -1.58 -9.39 15.74
N VAL A 393 -2.16 -10.20 16.64
CA VAL A 393 -3.19 -11.18 16.27
C VAL A 393 -4.44 -10.49 15.72
N LYS A 394 -4.92 -9.40 16.35
CA LYS A 394 -6.05 -8.62 15.82
C LYS A 394 -5.78 -8.13 14.40
N LEU A 395 -4.63 -7.50 14.17
CA LEU A 395 -4.23 -7.01 12.85
C LEU A 395 -4.04 -8.14 11.83
N LEU A 396 -3.45 -9.26 12.23
CA LEU A 396 -3.30 -10.44 11.39
C LEU A 396 -4.66 -11.02 11.01
N CYS A 397 -5.61 -11.14 11.95
CA CYS A 397 -6.97 -11.60 11.67
C CYS A 397 -7.69 -10.68 10.67
N LEU A 398 -7.63 -9.35 10.87
CA LEU A 398 -8.17 -8.38 9.92
C LEU A 398 -7.53 -8.53 8.54
N GLY A 399 -6.21 -8.67 8.49
CA GLY A 399 -5.45 -8.89 7.27
C GLY A 399 -5.82 -10.19 6.55
N MET A 400 -6.04 -11.28 7.29
CA MET A 400 -6.44 -12.58 6.72
C MET A 400 -7.87 -12.53 6.16
N ILE A 401 -8.82 -11.91 6.88
CA ILE A 401 -10.19 -11.69 6.39
C ILE A 401 -10.16 -10.80 5.15
N GLY A 402 -9.39 -9.69 5.19
CA GLY A 402 -9.22 -8.79 4.06
C GLY A 402 -8.60 -9.47 2.85
N PHE A 403 -7.54 -10.26 3.04
CA PHE A 403 -6.91 -11.05 1.99
C PHE A 403 -7.88 -12.06 1.38
N TRP A 404 -8.69 -12.75 2.20
CA TRP A 404 -9.71 -13.66 1.71
C TRP A 404 -10.76 -12.95 0.85
N LEU A 405 -11.30 -11.81 1.32
CA LEU A 405 -12.25 -10.99 0.57
C LEU A 405 -11.68 -10.52 -0.78
N PHE A 406 -10.42 -10.06 -0.78
CA PHE A 406 -9.75 -9.53 -1.97
C PHE A 406 -9.27 -10.62 -2.94
N THR A 407 -9.00 -11.84 -2.47
CA THR A 407 -8.54 -12.92 -3.35
C THR A 407 -9.70 -13.72 -3.92
N ARG A 408 -10.67 -14.06 -3.07
CA ARG A 408 -11.76 -14.99 -3.41
C ARG A 408 -13.02 -14.32 -3.93
N TYR A 409 -13.23 -13.01 -3.68
CA TYR A 409 -14.45 -12.30 -4.08
C TYR A 409 -15.75 -13.07 -3.73
N PRO A 410 -15.92 -13.53 -2.47
CA PRO A 410 -17.05 -14.40 -2.08
C PRO A 410 -18.44 -13.77 -2.28
N ILE A 411 -18.51 -12.44 -2.44
CA ILE A 411 -19.75 -11.66 -2.63
C ILE A 411 -19.67 -10.88 -3.96
N GLY A 412 -18.86 -11.38 -4.91
CA GLY A 412 -18.58 -10.68 -6.17
C GLY A 412 -17.99 -9.29 -5.94
N GLY A 413 -18.38 -8.31 -6.75
CA GLY A 413 -17.84 -6.94 -6.67
C GLY A 413 -17.98 -6.25 -5.30
N TRP A 414 -18.90 -6.70 -4.45
CA TRP A 414 -19.07 -6.16 -3.09
C TRP A 414 -17.96 -6.55 -2.12
N SER A 415 -17.22 -7.64 -2.40
CA SER A 415 -16.13 -8.08 -1.54
C SER A 415 -15.03 -7.03 -1.39
N HIS A 416 -14.85 -6.17 -2.40
CA HIS A 416 -13.87 -5.10 -2.36
C HIS A 416 -14.30 -3.96 -1.41
N ALA A 417 -15.59 -3.58 -1.43
CA ALA A 417 -16.15 -2.63 -0.47
C ALA A 417 -16.07 -3.14 0.98
N VAL A 418 -16.41 -4.42 1.20
CA VAL A 418 -16.28 -5.05 2.52
C VAL A 418 -14.81 -5.12 2.96
N PHE A 419 -13.88 -5.39 2.03
CA PHE A 419 -12.45 -5.34 2.29
C PHE A 419 -12.02 -3.97 2.83
N HIS A 420 -12.47 -2.85 2.23
CA HIS A 420 -12.15 -1.52 2.74
C HIS A 420 -12.68 -1.30 4.16
N LEU A 421 -13.92 -1.73 4.45
CA LEU A 421 -14.49 -1.60 5.80
C LEU A 421 -13.70 -2.40 6.84
N VAL A 422 -13.33 -3.64 6.52
CA VAL A 422 -12.52 -4.50 7.42
C VAL A 422 -11.14 -3.90 7.63
N MET A 423 -10.46 -3.50 6.56
CA MET A 423 -9.14 -2.87 6.67
C MET A 423 -9.20 -1.50 7.34
N GLY A 424 -10.35 -0.84 7.29
CA GLY A 424 -10.58 0.42 7.95
C GLY A 424 -10.65 0.35 9.47
N LEU A 425 -10.68 -0.86 10.05
CA LEU A 425 -10.49 -1.11 11.47
C LEU A 425 -9.00 -1.20 11.87
N SER A 426 -8.07 -1.23 10.92
CA SER A 426 -6.63 -1.30 11.21
C SER A 426 -6.01 0.00 11.74
N PRO A 427 -6.37 1.22 11.25
CA PRO A 427 -5.75 2.45 11.74
C PRO A 427 -5.90 2.68 13.26
N PRO A 428 -7.07 2.46 13.89
CA PRO A 428 -7.19 2.55 15.35
C PRO A 428 -6.16 1.68 16.10
N LEU A 429 -5.99 0.42 15.67
CA LEU A 429 -5.06 -0.51 16.30
C LEU A 429 -3.60 -0.09 16.10
N VAL A 430 -3.24 0.42 14.91
CA VAL A 430 -1.87 0.88 14.65
C VAL A 430 -1.58 2.19 15.40
N MET A 431 -2.57 3.08 15.57
CA MET A 431 -2.42 4.28 16.39
C MET A 431 -2.18 3.94 17.87
N GLU A 432 -2.89 2.95 18.42
CA GLU A 432 -2.61 2.44 19.77
C GLU A 432 -1.18 1.92 19.91
N VAL A 433 -0.71 1.13 18.93
CA VAL A 433 0.68 0.65 18.89
C VAL A 433 1.68 1.81 18.82
N ALA A 434 1.37 2.84 18.02
CA ALA A 434 2.22 4.01 17.84
C ALA A 434 2.40 4.79 19.15
N LEU A 435 1.36 4.87 20.00
CA LEU A 435 1.43 5.54 21.30
C LEU A 435 2.35 4.85 22.31
N THR A 436 2.48 3.53 22.20
CA THR A 436 3.35 2.74 23.10
C THR A 436 4.84 2.83 22.74
N LEU A 437 5.21 3.50 21.64
CA LEU A 437 6.61 3.64 21.23
C LEU A 437 7.37 4.58 22.14
N GLU A 438 8.65 4.30 22.36
CA GLU A 438 9.58 5.21 23.03
C GLU A 438 9.66 6.56 22.32
N ALA A 439 9.72 6.53 20.97
CA ALA A 439 9.70 7.71 20.12
C ALA A 439 8.45 8.59 20.30
N SER A 440 7.37 8.06 20.90
CA SER A 440 6.16 8.82 21.19
C SER A 440 6.17 9.48 22.57
N GLN A 441 6.96 8.98 23.53
CA GLN A 441 6.90 9.41 24.94
C GLN A 441 7.20 10.90 25.16
N PRO A 442 8.20 11.52 24.51
CA PRO A 442 8.47 12.95 24.73
C PRO A 442 7.28 13.85 24.38
N ALA A 443 6.60 13.57 23.27
CA ALA A 443 5.41 14.32 22.87
C ALA A 443 4.22 14.08 23.82
N MET A 444 4.07 12.86 24.34
CA MET A 444 3.03 12.52 25.31
C MET A 444 3.26 13.20 26.66
N GLN A 445 4.51 13.23 27.15
CA GLN A 445 4.89 13.93 28.37
C GLN A 445 4.69 15.43 28.25
N GLN A 446 5.10 16.02 27.11
CA GLN A 446 4.84 17.43 26.81
C GLN A 446 3.32 17.72 26.84
N ALA A 447 2.51 16.89 26.18
CA ALA A 447 1.06 17.03 26.16
C ALA A 447 0.46 17.00 27.59
N ALA A 448 0.90 16.03 28.40
CA ALA A 448 0.45 15.87 29.78
C ALA A 448 0.83 17.08 30.65
N ALA A 449 2.07 17.59 30.51
CA ALA A 449 2.52 18.78 31.21
C ALA A 449 1.73 20.02 30.81
N CYS A 450 1.44 20.18 29.52
CA CYS A 450 0.60 21.26 29.04
C CYS A 450 -0.79 21.18 29.68
N MET A 451 -1.43 19.99 29.69
CA MET A 451 -2.74 19.81 30.34
C MET A 451 -2.72 20.05 31.85
N ALA A 452 -1.62 19.77 32.55
CA ALA A 452 -1.52 19.98 33.99
C ALA A 452 -1.39 21.45 34.40
N ASN A 453 -0.96 22.32 33.48
CA ASN A 453 -0.78 23.75 33.72
C ASN A 453 -2.00 24.60 33.31
N TYR A 454 -3.05 23.97 32.75
CA TYR A 454 -4.36 24.59 32.48
C TYR A 454 -5.41 24.04 33.44
#